data_AF-A0A7X7YNQ0-F1
#
_entry.id   AF-A0A7X7YNQ0-F1
#
_cell.length_a   1.000
_cell.length_b   1.000
_cell.length_c   1.000
_cell.angle_alpha   90.00
_cell.angle_beta   90.00
_cell.angle_gamma   90.00
#
_symmetry.space_group_name_H-M   'P 1'
#
loop_
_entity.id
_entity.type
_entity.pdbx_description
1 polymer ?
#
loop_
_entity_poly.entity_id
_entity_poly.type
_entity_poly.pdbx_seq_one_letter_code
_entity_poly.pdbx_strand_id
1 'polypeptide(L)' 'MKRVFFLDFDGTITKTDTCFLMVKTFAGEGWKEIDEMWER' A
#
# COMPACT_ATOMS: atom_id res chain seq x y z
N MET A 1 12.75 26.94 18.48
CA MET A 1 11.60 26.00 18.53
C MET A 1 11.92 24.81 17.65
N LYS A 2 11.92 23.58 18.18
CA LYS A 2 12.13 22.37 17.37
C LYS A 2 10.77 21.88 16.89
N ARG A 3 10.57 21.75 15.57
CA ARG A 3 9.34 21.21 14.99
C ARG A 3 9.54 19.74 14.63
N VAL A 4 8.55 18.92 14.91
CA VAL A 4 8.52 17.50 14.58
C VAL A 4 7.23 17.26 13.80
N PHE A 5 7.35 16.53 12.68
CA PHE A 5 6.22 16.15 11.85
C PHE A 5 6.19 14.63 11.75
N PHE A 6 4.98 14.09 11.84
CA PHE A 6 4.69 12.72 11.48
C PHE A 6 4.04 12.76 10.11
N LEU A 7 4.59 11.99 9.18
CA LEU A 7 4.12 11.91 7.82
C LEU A 7 4.08 10.45 7.42
N ASP A 8 3.04 10.09 6.69
CA ASP A 8 2.93 8.81 6.03
C ASP A 8 3.83 8.76 4.79
N PHE A 9 4.14 7.55 4.34
CA PHE A 9 4.98 7.30 3.18
C PHE A 9 4.14 6.96 1.95
N ASP A 10 3.31 5.92 2.02
CA ASP A 10 2.59 5.37 0.87
C ASP A 10 1.45 6.30 0.44
N GLY A 11 1.45 6.70 -0.83
CA GLY A 11 0.47 7.67 -1.35
C GLY A 11 0.64 9.09 -0.82
N THR A 12 1.59 9.33 0.12
CA THR A 12 1.91 10.65 0.67
C THR A 12 3.26 11.16 0.16
N ILE A 13 4.36 10.45 0.43
CA ILE A 13 5.67 10.74 -0.19
C ILE A 13 5.70 10.11 -1.59
N THR A 14 5.28 8.85 -1.69
CA THR A 14 5.17 8.16 -2.97
C THR A 14 3.85 8.53 -3.63
N LYS A 15 3.81 8.50 -4.97
CA LYS A 15 2.58 8.82 -5.72
C LYS A 15 1.53 7.71 -5.67
N THR A 16 1.95 6.51 -5.30
CA THR A 16 1.13 5.31 -5.31
C THR A 16 1.49 4.47 -4.10
N ASP A 17 0.52 3.74 -3.56
CA ASP A 17 0.76 2.73 -2.54
C ASP A 17 1.75 1.68 -3.06
N THR A 18 2.93 1.64 -2.44
CA THR A 18 4.01 0.75 -2.88
C THR A 18 3.74 -0.70 -2.49
N CYS A 19 3.06 -0.94 -1.37
CA CYS A 19 2.64 -2.28 -0.95
C CYS A 19 1.67 -2.88 -1.96
N PHE A 20 0.62 -2.13 -2.32
CA PHE A 20 -0.34 -2.54 -3.35
C PHE A 20 0.36 -2.77 -4.70
N LEU A 21 1.28 -1.88 -5.10
CA LEU A 21 2.03 -2.02 -6.34
C LEU A 21 2.86 -3.32 -6.37
N MET A 22 3.49 -3.69 -5.26
CA MET A 22 4.24 -4.95 -5.16
C MET A 22 3.34 -6.16 -5.35
N VAL A 23 2.22 -6.23 -4.63
CA VAL A 23 1.26 -7.35 -4.75
C VAL A 23 0.75 -7.44 -6.18
N LYS A 24 0.30 -6.31 -6.75
CA LYS A 24 -0.20 -6.26 -8.12
C LYS A 24 0.83 -6.72 -9.15
N THR A 25 2.11 -6.45 -8.93
CA THR A 25 3.18 -6.76 -9.90
C THR A 25 3.68 -8.19 -9.77
N PHE A 26 3.77 -8.72 -8.55
CA PHE A 26 4.52 -9.95 -8.29
C PHE A 26 3.70 -11.09 -7.68
N ALA A 27 2.50 -10.84 -7.15
CA ALA A 27 1.69 -11.91 -6.60
C ALA A 27 1.15 -12.83 -7.71
N GLY A 28 1.11 -14.12 -7.42
CA GLY A 28 0.56 -15.14 -8.31
C GLY A 28 -0.96 -15.10 -8.41
N GLU A 29 -1.53 -15.99 -9.21
CA GLU A 29 -2.99 -16.11 -9.36
C GLU A 29 -3.70 -16.31 -8.00
N GLY A 30 -4.91 -15.76 -7.86
CA GLY A 30 -5.71 -15.86 -6.64
C GLY A 30 -5.54 -14.72 -5.63
N TRP A 31 -4.58 -13.80 -5.83
CA TRP A 31 -4.31 -12.75 -4.84
C TRP A 31 -5.47 -11.75 -4.68
N LYS A 32 -6.18 -11.45 -5.76
CA LYS A 32 -7.30 -10.48 -5.73
C LYS A 32 -8.50 -11.05 -4.99
N GLU A 33 -8.78 -12.34 -5.18
CA GLU A 33 -9.87 -13.04 -4.53
C GLU A 33 -9.64 -13.09 -3.01
N ILE A 34 -8.39 -13.28 -2.58
CA ILE A 34 -8.00 -13.21 -1.16
C ILE A 34 -8.17 -11.79 -0.62
N ASP A 35 -7.75 -10.76 -1.38
CA ASP A 35 -7.91 -9.35 -1.01
C ASP A 35 -9.40 -8.97 -0.86
N GLU A 36 -10.24 -9.37 -1.81
CA GLU A 36 -11.69 -9.19 -1.78
C GLU A 36 -12.37 -9.90 -0.60
N MET A 37 -11.83 -11.03 -0.14
CA MET A 37 -12.31 -11.70 1.07
C MET A 37 -11.94 -10.93 2.35
N TRP A 38 -10.82 -10.21 2.35
CA TRP A 38 -10.38 -9.41 3.50
C TRP A 38 -11.13 -8.08 3.61
N GLU A 39 -11.51 -7.46 2.48
CA GLU A 39 -12.24 -6.18 2.47
C GLU A 39 -13.72 -6.27 2.85
N ARG A 40 -14.28 -7.49 2.97
CA ARG A 40 -15.69 -7.73 3.37
C ARG A 40 -15.87 -7.91 4.87
#